data_AF-A0A1A2J4Q8-F1
#
_entry.id   AF-A0A1A2J4Q8-F1
#
_cell.length_a   1.000
_cell.length_b   1.000
_cell.length_c   1.000
_cell.angle_alpha   90.00
_cell.angle_beta   90.00
_cell.angle_gamma   90.00
#
_symmetry.space_group_name_H-M   'P 1'
#
loop_
_entity.id
_entity.type
_entity.pdbx_description
1 polymer ?
#
loop_
_entity_poly.entity_id
_entity_poly.type
_entity_poly.pdbx_seq_one_letter_code
_entity_poly.pdbx_strand_id
1 'polypeptide(L)'
;MVRPGRAKNVLVWHVHGSWTQAFVAGRHRYLVPVAGDRGDGGIGLAARSWPNAREVPLEELKHEDIDLVVLQRPHEAELVDRWVGRRAGSGLPAVYVEHNAPRPSPTQSRHVVADRSDIPLIHVTDFNRLMWDNGRADTRVIDHGVADPGPRYTGDVLRAATMINEPLRRNRVVGADLLEPLSVYAQIDVWGIGTADLRTNRGGVTGRGDVAPPALWDQIARRRVYLHTARWTSLGLSLIEAMLL
;
A
#
# COMPACT_ATOMS: atom_id res chain seq x y z
N MET A 1 -14.52 13.64 -20.05
CA MET A 1 -14.00 12.48 -20.81
C MET A 1 -12.49 12.64 -20.95
N VAL A 2 -11.69 11.69 -20.45
CA VAL A 2 -10.22 11.83 -20.39
C VAL A 2 -9.63 11.58 -21.79
N ARG A 3 -9.04 12.61 -22.43
CA ARG A 3 -8.41 12.47 -23.75
C ARG A 3 -7.19 11.52 -23.71
N PRO A 4 -7.10 10.48 -24.54
CA PRO A 4 -5.92 9.60 -24.61
C PRO A 4 -4.68 10.34 -25.15
N GLY A 5 -3.48 9.92 -24.72
CA GLY A 5 -2.19 10.37 -25.29
C GLY A 5 -1.44 11.50 -24.58
N ARG A 6 -2.10 12.35 -23.77
CA ARG A 6 -1.42 13.39 -22.94
C ARG A 6 -1.20 12.89 -21.52
N ALA A 7 -0.07 13.23 -20.92
CA ALA A 7 0.13 13.14 -19.47
C ALA A 7 -1.02 13.85 -18.73
N LYS A 8 -1.41 13.28 -17.59
CA LYS A 8 -2.55 13.73 -16.77
C LYS A 8 -2.05 14.17 -15.40
N ASN A 9 -2.75 15.10 -14.79
CA ASN A 9 -2.55 15.47 -13.39
C ASN A 9 -3.45 14.59 -12.53
N VAL A 10 -2.84 13.64 -11.82
CA VAL A 10 -3.52 12.63 -11.00
C VAL A 10 -3.35 12.99 -9.53
N LEU A 11 -4.46 13.28 -8.86
CA LEU A 11 -4.48 13.45 -7.41
C LEU A 11 -4.44 12.09 -6.73
N VAL A 12 -3.49 11.86 -5.82
CA VAL A 12 -3.36 10.59 -5.10
C VAL A 12 -2.72 10.81 -3.73
N TRP A 13 -3.31 10.22 -2.68
CA TRP A 13 -2.73 10.22 -1.35
C TRP A 13 -1.63 9.17 -1.20
N HIS A 14 -0.55 9.53 -0.51
CA HIS A 14 0.48 8.57 -0.13
C HIS A 14 -0.02 7.73 1.05
N VAL A 15 -0.58 6.54 0.74
CA VAL A 15 -1.12 5.61 1.74
C VAL A 15 -0.21 4.39 1.90
N HIS A 16 0.25 3.81 0.79
CA HIS A 16 1.06 2.60 0.77
C HIS A 16 2.36 2.85 0.00
N GLY A 17 3.48 3.07 0.71
CA GLY A 17 4.75 3.50 0.10
C GLY A 17 5.22 2.67 -1.11
N SER A 18 5.32 1.35 -0.98
CA SER A 18 5.74 0.47 -2.09
C SER A 18 4.77 0.52 -3.28
N TRP A 19 3.46 0.57 -3.02
CA TRP A 19 2.47 0.67 -4.09
C TRP A 19 2.56 2.04 -4.79
N THR A 20 2.63 3.13 -4.01
CA THR A 20 2.73 4.48 -4.55
C THR A 20 4.01 4.63 -5.38
N GLN A 21 5.14 4.06 -4.94
CA GLN A 21 6.39 4.07 -5.70
C GLN A 21 6.23 3.48 -7.11
N ALA A 22 5.58 2.32 -7.23
CA ALA A 22 5.30 1.73 -8.54
C ALA A 22 4.29 2.56 -9.35
N PHE A 23 3.22 3.03 -8.69
CA PHE A 23 2.15 3.78 -9.33
C PHE A 23 2.62 5.12 -9.93
N VAL A 24 3.47 5.86 -9.21
CA VAL A 24 3.97 7.18 -9.64
C VAL A 24 5.15 7.12 -10.61
N ALA A 25 5.70 5.92 -10.88
CA ALA A 25 6.72 5.72 -11.89
C ALA A 25 6.16 5.84 -13.33
N GLY A 26 4.84 5.86 -13.49
CA GLY A 26 4.17 6.08 -14.78
C GLY A 26 4.38 7.48 -15.35
N ARG A 27 3.95 7.67 -16.60
CA ARG A 27 4.13 8.91 -17.39
C ARG A 27 3.29 10.12 -16.96
N HIS A 28 2.46 9.98 -15.93
CA HIS A 28 1.55 11.03 -15.49
C HIS A 28 2.24 11.96 -14.49
N ARG A 29 1.58 13.06 -14.14
CA ARG A 29 2.03 13.98 -13.08
C ARG A 29 1.17 13.71 -11.86
N TYR A 30 1.79 13.47 -10.71
CA TYR A 30 1.09 13.06 -9.51
C TYR A 30 1.10 14.20 -8.49
N LEU A 31 -0.08 14.62 -8.07
CA LEU A 31 -0.28 15.61 -7.02
C LEU A 31 -0.52 14.86 -5.72
N VAL A 32 0.39 15.01 -4.75
CA VAL A 32 0.36 14.27 -3.49
C VAL A 32 0.03 15.26 -2.36
N PRO A 33 -1.18 15.17 -1.76
CA PRO A 33 -1.57 16.11 -0.72
C PRO A 33 -0.68 16.04 0.52
N VAL A 34 -0.36 17.20 1.07
CA VAL A 34 0.30 17.35 2.37
C VAL A 34 -0.55 18.22 3.29
N ALA A 35 -0.91 17.69 4.44
CA ALA A 35 -1.55 18.45 5.51
C ALA A 35 -0.49 19.16 6.36
N GLY A 36 -0.83 20.29 6.97
CA GLY A 36 0.09 21.04 7.83
C GLY A 36 0.63 20.23 9.01
N ASP A 37 -0.16 19.29 9.53
CA ASP A 37 0.22 18.34 10.59
C ASP A 37 0.84 17.05 10.04
N ARG A 38 0.87 16.86 8.72
CA ARG A 38 1.22 15.61 8.03
C ARG A 38 0.48 14.38 8.59
N GLY A 39 -0.79 14.57 8.96
CA GLY A 39 -1.66 13.53 9.51
C GLY A 39 -2.55 12.85 8.45
N ASP A 40 -3.74 12.46 8.85
CA ASP A 40 -4.69 11.68 8.04
C ASP A 40 -5.11 12.37 6.73
N GLY A 41 -5.03 13.70 6.71
CA GLY A 41 -5.30 14.54 5.54
C GLY A 41 -4.25 14.44 4.43
N GLY A 42 -3.03 13.99 4.73
CA GLY A 42 -1.97 13.78 3.75
C GLY A 42 -0.58 13.93 4.35
N ILE A 43 0.28 12.92 4.18
CA ILE A 43 1.66 12.93 4.68
C ILE A 43 2.66 13.52 3.66
N GLY A 44 2.19 13.90 2.48
CA GLY A 44 3.03 14.29 1.35
C GLY A 44 3.89 13.14 0.83
N LEU A 45 5.10 13.46 0.35
CA LEU A 45 6.05 12.48 -0.17
C LEU A 45 6.79 11.71 0.94
N ALA A 46 6.69 12.15 2.20
CA ALA A 46 7.37 11.51 3.34
C ALA A 46 8.86 11.22 3.07
N ALA A 47 9.58 12.24 2.61
CA ALA A 47 11.01 12.20 2.23
C ALA A 47 11.36 11.25 1.06
N ARG A 48 10.38 10.74 0.31
CA ARG A 48 10.62 9.95 -0.91
C ARG A 48 10.94 10.87 -2.09
N SER A 49 11.84 10.41 -2.96
CA SER A 49 12.14 11.06 -4.25
C SER A 49 11.39 10.35 -5.36
N TRP A 50 10.29 10.94 -5.82
CA TRP A 50 9.48 10.43 -6.93
C TRP A 50 9.46 11.48 -8.05
N PRO A 51 10.17 11.24 -9.18
CA PRO A 51 10.38 12.27 -10.21
C PRO A 51 9.12 12.90 -10.79
N ASN A 52 8.03 12.13 -10.84
CA ASN A 52 6.76 12.55 -11.42
C ASN A 52 5.74 13.02 -10.37
N ALA A 53 6.09 13.03 -9.08
CA ALA A 53 5.19 13.40 -8.00
C ALA A 53 5.69 14.66 -7.28
N ARG A 54 4.75 15.53 -6.87
CA ARG A 54 5.04 16.69 -6.02
C ARG A 54 4.05 16.81 -4.88
N GLU A 55 4.50 17.36 -3.75
CA GLU A 55 3.61 17.74 -2.65
C GLU A 55 2.73 18.92 -3.07
N VAL A 56 1.47 18.92 -2.62
CA VAL A 56 0.56 20.07 -2.72
C VAL A 56 -0.14 20.27 -1.37
N PRO A 57 -0.06 21.46 -0.76
CA PRO A 57 -0.83 21.77 0.44
C PRO A 57 -2.34 21.56 0.20
N LEU A 58 -3.06 21.03 1.19
CA LEU A 58 -4.50 20.76 1.06
C LEU A 58 -5.30 22.00 0.62
N GLU A 59 -4.97 23.16 1.17
CA GLU A 59 -5.58 24.45 0.89
C GLU A 59 -5.36 24.97 -0.54
N GLU A 60 -4.34 24.46 -1.23
CA GLU A 60 -4.00 24.84 -2.61
C GLU A 60 -4.68 23.94 -3.65
N LEU A 61 -5.24 22.78 -3.25
CA LEU A 61 -5.81 21.79 -4.17
C LEU A 61 -6.92 22.35 -5.08
N LYS A 62 -7.69 23.34 -4.62
CA LYS A 62 -8.74 23.99 -5.44
C LYS A 62 -8.18 24.78 -6.63
N HIS A 63 -6.91 25.12 -6.62
CA HIS A 63 -6.22 25.87 -7.68
C HIS A 63 -5.46 24.97 -8.64
N GLU A 64 -5.42 23.67 -8.39
CA GLU A 64 -4.72 22.70 -9.22
C GLU A 64 -5.59 22.18 -10.36
N ASP A 65 -4.99 22.05 -11.54
CA ASP A 65 -5.61 21.42 -12.69
C ASP A 65 -5.66 19.90 -12.49
N ILE A 66 -6.70 19.37 -11.84
CA ILE A 66 -6.84 17.94 -11.56
C ILE A 66 -7.70 17.26 -12.65
N ASP A 67 -7.10 16.31 -13.37
CA ASP A 67 -7.76 15.51 -14.41
C ASP A 67 -8.54 14.33 -13.81
N LEU A 68 -7.98 13.68 -12.78
CA LEU A 68 -8.52 12.47 -12.14
C LEU A 68 -8.00 12.34 -10.70
N VAL A 69 -8.79 11.73 -9.82
CA VAL A 69 -8.38 11.35 -8.47
C VAL A 69 -8.37 9.82 -8.27
N VAL A 70 -7.35 9.34 -7.57
CA VAL A 70 -7.27 7.96 -7.06
C VAL A 70 -7.54 7.96 -5.57
N LEU A 71 -8.66 7.35 -5.20
CA LEU A 71 -9.10 7.14 -3.83
C LEU A 71 -8.58 5.77 -3.34
N GLN A 72 -8.15 5.70 -2.09
CA GLN A 72 -7.64 4.51 -1.42
C GLN A 72 -8.23 4.32 -0.03
N ARG A 73 -8.84 5.37 0.55
CA ARG A 73 -9.46 5.35 1.87
C ARG A 73 -10.85 6.00 1.83
N PRO A 74 -11.80 5.55 2.68
CA PRO A 74 -13.20 6.03 2.62
C PRO A 74 -13.35 7.55 2.72
N HIS A 75 -12.59 8.21 3.60
CA HIS A 75 -12.71 9.65 3.85
C HIS A 75 -12.13 10.54 2.75
N GLU A 76 -11.37 9.98 1.80
CA GLU A 76 -10.71 10.78 0.76
C GLU A 76 -11.72 11.43 -0.20
N ALA A 77 -12.89 10.82 -0.42
CA ALA A 77 -13.93 11.44 -1.23
C ALA A 77 -14.46 12.75 -0.61
N GLU A 78 -14.53 12.82 0.72
CA GLU A 78 -14.91 14.03 1.46
C GLU A 78 -13.79 15.06 1.44
N LEU A 79 -12.53 14.63 1.50
CA LEU A 79 -11.37 15.52 1.34
C LEU A 79 -11.34 16.16 -0.05
N VAL A 80 -11.64 15.39 -1.10
CA VAL A 80 -11.75 15.93 -2.47
C VAL A 80 -12.86 16.97 -2.55
N ASP A 81 -14.05 16.69 -2.01
CA ASP A 81 -15.15 17.64 -2.02
C ASP A 81 -14.78 18.95 -1.28
N ARG A 82 -14.19 18.82 -0.09
CA ARG A 82 -13.78 19.94 0.76
C ARG A 82 -12.69 20.81 0.14
N TRP A 83 -11.62 20.20 -0.37
CA TRP A 83 -10.39 20.91 -0.74
C TRP A 83 -10.26 21.18 -2.22
N VAL A 84 -10.86 20.35 -3.08
CA VAL A 84 -10.91 20.56 -4.54
C VAL A 84 -12.19 21.30 -4.95
N GLY A 85 -13.27 21.20 -4.15
CA GLY A 85 -14.56 21.80 -4.49
C GLY A 85 -15.31 21.06 -5.61
N ARG A 86 -14.94 19.80 -5.87
CA ARG A 86 -15.54 18.94 -6.89
C ARG A 86 -15.89 17.59 -6.29
N ARG A 87 -17.08 17.08 -6.57
CA ARG A 87 -17.49 15.74 -6.13
C ARG A 87 -16.74 14.65 -6.91
N ALA A 88 -16.06 13.74 -6.22
CA ALA A 88 -15.43 12.57 -6.83
C ALA A 88 -16.47 11.69 -7.57
N GLY A 89 -16.16 11.29 -8.80
CA GLY A 89 -17.01 10.53 -9.73
C GLY A 89 -17.79 11.43 -10.71
N SER A 90 -18.69 12.27 -10.20
CA SER A 90 -19.57 13.10 -11.04
C SER A 90 -19.01 14.47 -11.41
N GLY A 91 -18.25 15.10 -10.51
CA GLY A 91 -17.62 16.41 -10.73
C GLY A 91 -16.15 16.31 -11.11
N LEU A 92 -15.46 15.26 -10.68
CA LEU A 92 -14.07 14.93 -11.00
C LEU A 92 -13.97 13.41 -11.25
N PRO A 93 -13.45 12.95 -12.41
CA PRO A 93 -13.25 11.53 -12.65
C PRO A 93 -12.47 10.89 -11.50
N ALA A 94 -12.98 9.79 -10.97
CA ALA A 94 -12.40 9.15 -9.80
C ALA A 94 -12.37 7.63 -9.97
N VAL A 95 -11.35 7.02 -9.39
CA VAL A 95 -11.19 5.57 -9.28
C VAL A 95 -10.89 5.25 -7.82
N TYR A 96 -11.46 4.17 -7.31
CA TYR A 96 -11.14 3.66 -5.98
C TYR A 96 -10.22 2.45 -6.11
N VAL A 97 -9.10 2.43 -5.40
CA VAL A 97 -8.17 1.30 -5.34
C VAL A 97 -8.27 0.65 -3.96
N GLU A 98 -8.74 -0.59 -3.91
CA GLU A 98 -8.86 -1.38 -2.69
C GLU A 98 -7.63 -2.30 -2.53
N HIS A 99 -6.89 -2.06 -1.44
CA HIS A 99 -5.65 -2.75 -1.11
C HIS A 99 -5.86 -3.91 -0.14
N ASN A 100 -6.97 -3.93 0.59
CA ASN A 100 -7.16 -4.77 1.75
C ASN A 100 -8.28 -5.80 1.54
N ALA A 101 -8.11 -6.94 2.21
CA ALA A 101 -9.19 -7.88 2.42
C ALA A 101 -10.29 -7.25 3.31
N PRO A 102 -11.55 -7.66 3.14
CA PRO A 102 -12.68 -7.04 3.83
C PRO A 102 -12.61 -7.09 5.35
N ARG A 103 -13.11 -6.03 5.99
CA ARG A 103 -13.30 -5.93 7.45
C ARG A 103 -14.65 -5.28 7.76
N PRO A 104 -15.29 -5.61 8.89
CA PRO A 104 -14.86 -6.59 9.90
C PRO A 104 -15.11 -8.06 9.51
N SER A 105 -15.87 -8.35 8.44
CA SER A 105 -16.32 -9.70 8.12
C SER A 105 -15.90 -10.12 6.70
N PRO A 106 -15.37 -11.35 6.52
CA PRO A 106 -15.01 -11.85 5.19
C PRO A 106 -16.20 -12.07 4.26
N THR A 107 -17.43 -12.14 4.78
CA THR A 107 -18.63 -12.52 4.01
C THR A 107 -19.74 -11.47 4.06
N GLN A 108 -19.66 -10.50 4.96
CA GLN A 108 -20.70 -9.49 5.17
C GLN A 108 -20.20 -8.06 4.94
N SER A 109 -18.91 -7.87 4.69
CA SER A 109 -18.35 -6.55 4.43
C SER A 109 -18.66 -6.11 3.00
N ARG A 110 -19.51 -5.09 2.91
CA ARG A 110 -19.84 -4.37 1.68
C ARG A 110 -18.87 -3.21 1.47
N HIS A 111 -18.39 -3.05 0.24
CA HIS A 111 -17.42 -2.01 -0.09
C HIS A 111 -18.04 -0.60 -0.03
N VAL A 112 -17.26 0.42 0.34
CA VAL A 112 -17.77 1.80 0.52
C VAL A 112 -18.29 2.43 -0.78
N VAL A 113 -17.84 1.95 -1.93
CA VAL A 113 -18.36 2.35 -3.25
C VAL A 113 -19.35 1.35 -3.86
N ALA A 114 -19.81 0.34 -3.12
CA ALA A 114 -20.62 -0.74 -3.67
C ALA A 114 -21.92 -0.25 -4.34
N ASP A 115 -22.47 0.87 -3.89
CA ASP A 115 -23.68 1.47 -4.45
C ASP A 115 -23.40 2.64 -5.41
N ARG A 116 -22.18 2.74 -5.96
CA ARG A 116 -21.76 3.77 -6.92
C ARG A 116 -21.58 3.14 -8.31
N SER A 117 -21.97 3.87 -9.36
CA SER A 117 -21.71 3.47 -10.77
C SER A 117 -20.81 4.44 -11.52
N ASP A 118 -20.41 5.53 -10.87
CA ASP A 118 -19.60 6.61 -11.40
C ASP A 118 -18.17 6.62 -10.84
N ILE A 119 -17.83 5.65 -9.97
CA ILE A 119 -16.48 5.35 -9.50
C ILE A 119 -16.21 3.86 -9.74
N PRO A 120 -15.32 3.51 -10.68
CA PRO A 120 -14.81 2.14 -10.80
C PRO A 120 -14.01 1.75 -9.57
N LEU A 121 -14.17 0.50 -9.15
CA LEU A 121 -13.46 -0.14 -8.05
C LEU A 121 -12.37 -1.07 -8.60
N ILE A 122 -11.12 -0.74 -8.31
CA ILE A 122 -9.96 -1.53 -8.69
C ILE A 122 -9.47 -2.30 -7.47
N HIS A 123 -9.53 -3.61 -7.55
CA HIS A 123 -8.89 -4.48 -6.57
C HIS A 123 -7.46 -4.78 -7.01
N VAL A 124 -6.54 -4.79 -6.05
CA VAL A 124 -5.13 -5.15 -6.32
C VAL A 124 -4.87 -6.66 -6.41
N THR A 125 -5.91 -7.47 -6.17
CA THR A 125 -5.88 -8.93 -6.33
C THR A 125 -7.26 -9.46 -6.70
N ASP A 126 -7.30 -10.62 -7.37
CA ASP A 126 -8.55 -11.37 -7.55
C ASP A 126 -9.15 -11.84 -6.22
N PHE A 127 -8.32 -12.11 -5.20
CA PHE A 127 -8.78 -12.47 -3.88
C PHE A 127 -9.63 -11.35 -3.25
N ASN A 128 -9.14 -10.10 -3.24
CA ASN A 128 -9.92 -8.99 -2.70
C ASN A 128 -11.23 -8.79 -3.47
N ARG A 129 -11.18 -8.87 -4.80
CA ARG A 129 -12.38 -8.74 -5.64
C ARG A 129 -13.43 -9.79 -5.28
N LEU A 130 -13.00 -11.03 -5.06
CA LEU A 130 -13.87 -12.14 -4.66
C LEU A 130 -14.46 -11.93 -3.25
N MET A 131 -13.63 -11.49 -2.30
CA MET A 131 -14.03 -11.45 -0.89
C MET A 131 -14.92 -10.25 -0.54
N TRP A 132 -14.82 -9.13 -1.27
CA TRP A 132 -15.67 -7.97 -1.03
C TRP A 132 -17.06 -8.14 -1.66
N ASP A 133 -18.10 -7.76 -0.93
CA ASP A 133 -19.39 -7.44 -1.57
C ASP A 133 -19.25 -6.08 -2.27
N ASN A 134 -19.04 -6.14 -3.58
CA ASN A 134 -18.82 -4.97 -4.43
C ASN A 134 -20.13 -4.31 -4.92
N GLY A 135 -21.30 -4.88 -4.58
CA GLY A 135 -22.59 -4.39 -5.04
C GLY A 135 -22.67 -4.21 -6.56
N ARG A 136 -22.98 -2.98 -7.00
CA ARG A 136 -23.16 -2.59 -8.41
C ARG A 136 -21.97 -1.82 -9.00
N ALA A 137 -20.87 -1.66 -8.26
CA ALA A 137 -19.69 -0.95 -8.76
C ALA A 137 -19.05 -1.69 -9.94
N ASP A 138 -18.57 -0.95 -10.95
CA ASP A 138 -17.73 -1.55 -12.00
C ASP A 138 -16.41 -2.00 -11.36
N THR A 139 -16.14 -3.30 -11.35
CA THR A 139 -14.95 -3.86 -10.70
C THR A 139 -13.93 -4.36 -11.71
N ARG A 140 -12.65 -4.10 -11.44
CA ARG A 140 -11.53 -4.67 -12.21
C ARG A 140 -10.41 -5.06 -11.26
N VAL A 141 -9.54 -5.94 -11.74
CA VAL A 141 -8.30 -6.29 -11.04
C VAL A 141 -7.14 -5.69 -11.81
N ILE A 142 -6.27 -4.97 -11.11
CA ILE A 142 -4.96 -4.54 -11.60
C ILE A 142 -3.97 -4.93 -10.53
N ASP A 143 -3.20 -5.99 -10.80
CA ASP A 143 -2.27 -6.55 -9.83
C ASP A 143 -1.16 -5.56 -9.44
N HIS A 144 -0.58 -5.82 -8.28
CA HIS A 144 0.61 -5.13 -7.82
C HIS A 144 1.76 -5.25 -8.83
N GLY A 145 2.35 -4.11 -9.20
CA GLY A 145 3.60 -4.03 -9.93
C GLY A 145 4.76 -3.73 -8.98
N VAL A 146 5.87 -4.46 -9.13
CA VAL A 146 7.15 -4.19 -8.45
C VAL A 146 8.22 -4.05 -9.52
N ALA A 147 9.12 -3.07 -9.36
CA ALA A 147 10.27 -2.94 -10.25
C ALA A 147 11.20 -4.14 -10.03
N ASP A 148 11.57 -4.83 -11.12
CA ASP A 148 12.50 -5.97 -11.06
C ASP A 148 13.87 -5.50 -10.53
N PRO A 149 14.29 -5.95 -9.34
CA PRO A 149 15.56 -5.55 -8.75
C PRO A 149 16.76 -6.30 -9.34
N GLY A 150 16.52 -7.26 -10.23
CA GLY A 150 17.50 -8.25 -10.71
C GLY A 150 17.80 -9.32 -9.66
N PRO A 151 18.54 -10.38 -10.04
CA PRO A 151 18.95 -11.43 -9.10
C PRO A 151 19.90 -10.86 -8.06
N ARG A 152 19.51 -10.92 -6.78
CA ARG A 152 20.26 -10.37 -5.63
C ARG A 152 20.52 -11.42 -4.54
N TYR A 153 19.77 -12.52 -4.51
CA TYR A 153 19.81 -13.51 -3.45
C TYR A 153 21.20 -14.12 -3.24
N THR A 154 21.65 -14.13 -1.98
CA THR A 154 22.91 -14.75 -1.54
C THR A 154 22.70 -15.77 -0.42
N GLY A 155 21.71 -15.56 0.46
CA GLY A 155 21.42 -16.48 1.58
C GLY A 155 22.58 -16.68 2.59
N ASP A 156 23.55 -15.77 2.64
CA ASP A 156 24.76 -15.91 3.48
C ASP A 156 24.50 -15.70 4.98
N VAL A 157 23.37 -15.11 5.36
CA VAL A 157 22.92 -14.95 6.75
C VAL A 157 21.95 -16.08 7.12
N LEU A 158 22.35 -16.91 8.10
CA LEU A 158 21.56 -18.04 8.64
C LEU A 158 20.38 -17.56 9.50
N ARG A 159 19.47 -16.78 8.90
CA ARG A 159 18.23 -16.29 9.51
C ARG A 159 17.12 -16.32 8.47
N ALA A 160 15.88 -16.40 8.94
CA ALA A 160 14.71 -16.15 8.13
C ALA A 160 14.41 -14.65 8.08
N ALA A 161 13.85 -14.19 6.97
CA ALA A 161 13.33 -12.83 6.80
C ALA A 161 11.80 -12.84 6.77
N THR A 162 11.18 -11.80 7.32
CA THR A 162 9.77 -11.50 7.09
C THR A 162 9.56 -9.99 7.07
N MET A 163 8.55 -9.53 6.34
CA MET A 163 8.22 -8.13 6.18
C MET A 163 6.76 -7.89 6.57
N ILE A 164 6.56 -7.31 7.75
CA ILE A 164 5.25 -7.13 8.37
C ILE A 164 5.19 -5.74 8.99
N ASN A 165 4.31 -4.89 8.47
CA ASN A 165 3.99 -3.61 9.11
C ASN A 165 3.07 -3.84 10.31
N GLU A 166 3.41 -3.16 11.40
CA GLU A 166 2.69 -3.08 12.67
C GLU A 166 2.31 -4.46 13.23
N PRO A 167 3.28 -5.38 13.40
CA PRO A 167 3.01 -6.78 13.75
C PRO A 167 2.28 -6.92 15.08
N LEU A 168 2.56 -6.07 16.07
CA LEU A 168 1.88 -6.12 17.37
C LEU A 168 0.42 -5.69 17.29
N ARG A 169 0.12 -4.61 16.54
CA ARG A 169 -1.23 -4.08 16.37
C ARG A 169 -2.10 -5.00 15.51
N ARG A 170 -1.54 -5.54 14.42
CA ARG A 170 -2.27 -6.37 13.46
C ARG A 170 -2.29 -7.85 13.87
N ASN A 171 -1.31 -8.29 14.62
CA ASN A 171 -1.19 -9.60 15.24
C ASN A 171 -1.65 -10.76 14.33
N ARG A 172 -2.77 -11.43 14.67
CA ARG A 172 -3.26 -12.61 13.98
C ARG A 172 -3.59 -12.40 12.50
N VAL A 173 -3.98 -11.18 12.13
CA VAL A 173 -4.26 -10.81 10.73
C VAL A 173 -3.06 -11.09 9.83
N VAL A 174 -1.87 -10.71 10.32
CA VAL A 174 -0.60 -10.82 9.61
C VAL A 174 0.22 -12.02 10.08
N GLY A 175 -0.34 -12.85 10.98
CA GLY A 175 0.35 -14.00 11.55
C GLY A 175 1.56 -13.65 12.41
N ALA A 176 1.57 -12.50 13.09
CA ALA A 176 2.69 -12.15 13.96
C ALA A 176 2.82 -13.11 15.16
N ASP A 177 1.70 -13.65 15.65
CA ASP A 177 1.65 -14.69 16.68
C ASP A 177 2.34 -16.00 16.26
N LEU A 178 2.61 -16.22 14.97
CA LEU A 178 3.35 -17.38 14.48
C LEU A 178 4.87 -17.19 14.54
N LEU A 179 5.37 -15.96 14.67
CA LEU A 179 6.81 -15.68 14.60
C LEU A 179 7.56 -16.32 15.77
N GLU A 180 7.03 -16.19 16.99
CA GLU A 180 7.65 -16.77 18.18
C GLU A 180 7.74 -18.31 18.11
N PRO A 181 6.66 -19.07 17.86
CA PRO A 181 6.76 -20.53 17.75
C PRO A 181 7.59 -20.98 16.53
N LEU A 182 7.61 -20.23 15.42
CA LEU A 182 8.47 -20.56 14.27
C LEU A 182 9.95 -20.28 14.54
N SER A 183 10.26 -19.38 15.49
CA SER A 183 11.64 -19.01 15.81
C SER A 183 12.48 -20.15 16.41
N VAL A 184 11.84 -21.26 16.80
CA VAL A 184 12.53 -22.48 17.26
C VAL A 184 13.30 -23.17 16.14
N TYR A 185 12.89 -22.97 14.88
CA TYR A 185 13.51 -23.61 13.70
C TYR A 185 14.58 -22.72 13.05
N ALA A 186 14.39 -21.40 13.07
CA ALA A 186 15.35 -20.43 12.57
C ALA A 186 15.12 -19.08 13.24
N GLN A 187 16.18 -18.35 13.55
CA GLN A 187 16.03 -16.98 14.04
C GLN A 187 15.46 -16.09 12.94
N ILE A 188 14.56 -15.18 13.29
CA ILE A 188 13.75 -14.40 12.35
C ILE A 188 14.10 -12.91 12.49
N ASP A 189 14.37 -12.28 11.35
CA ASP A 189 14.45 -10.83 11.22
C ASP A 189 13.15 -10.28 10.62
N VAL A 190 12.58 -9.24 11.24
CA VAL A 190 11.28 -8.65 10.88
C VAL A 190 11.47 -7.19 10.47
N TRP A 191 11.19 -6.85 9.21
CA TRP A 191 11.19 -5.46 8.73
C TRP A 191 9.76 -4.93 8.60
N GLY A 192 9.61 -3.61 8.75
CA GLY A 192 8.35 -2.90 8.58
C GLY A 192 8.11 -1.85 9.65
N ILE A 193 7.09 -1.02 9.41
CA ILE A 193 6.63 0.02 10.34
C ILE A 193 6.29 -0.62 11.69
N GLY A 194 6.68 0.02 12.80
CA GLY A 194 6.33 -0.47 14.15
C GLY A 194 7.00 -1.78 14.55
N THR A 195 8.13 -2.13 13.94
CA THR A 195 8.91 -3.33 14.30
C THR A 195 10.08 -3.05 15.24
N ALA A 196 10.48 -1.79 15.45
CA ALA A 196 11.70 -1.44 16.18
C ALA A 196 11.82 -2.08 17.57
N ASP A 197 10.70 -2.14 18.31
CA ASP A 197 10.66 -2.70 19.67
C ASP A 197 10.37 -4.21 19.69
N LEU A 198 10.26 -4.86 18.53
CA LEU A 198 9.95 -6.29 18.44
C LEU A 198 11.17 -7.13 18.82
N ARG A 199 11.16 -7.70 20.02
CA ARG A 199 12.15 -8.70 20.44
C ARG A 199 11.49 -9.77 21.29
N THR A 200 11.45 -11.00 20.78
CA THR A 200 10.86 -12.15 21.50
C THR A 200 11.83 -13.33 21.52
N ASN A 201 11.53 -14.32 22.37
CA ASN A 201 12.31 -15.56 22.53
C ASN A 201 13.83 -15.33 22.61
N ARG A 202 14.27 -14.42 23.50
CA ARG A 202 15.68 -14.05 23.71
C ARG A 202 16.44 -13.63 22.43
N GLY A 203 15.73 -13.07 21.43
CA GLY A 203 16.30 -12.68 20.13
C GLY A 203 16.04 -13.69 19.00
N GLY A 204 15.25 -14.73 19.26
CA GLY A 204 14.70 -15.62 18.23
C GLY A 204 13.88 -14.87 17.19
N VAL A 205 13.19 -13.79 17.59
CA VAL A 205 12.59 -12.81 16.66
C VAL A 205 13.16 -11.44 16.96
N THR A 206 13.61 -10.73 15.92
CA THR A 206 14.22 -9.39 16.05
C THR A 206 13.68 -8.46 14.99
N GLY A 207 13.08 -7.36 15.44
CA GLY A 207 12.69 -6.23 14.61
C GLY A 207 13.89 -5.49 14.04
N ARG A 208 13.78 -5.06 12.79
CA ARG A 208 14.82 -4.38 12.01
C ARG A 208 14.42 -2.98 11.54
N GLY A 209 13.22 -2.53 11.92
CA GLY A 209 12.71 -1.21 11.61
C GLY A 209 12.09 -1.11 10.21
N ASP A 210 11.66 0.11 9.87
CA ASP A 210 11.15 0.45 8.54
C ASP A 210 12.33 0.91 7.67
N VAL A 211 12.68 0.08 6.68
CA VAL A 211 13.80 0.33 5.77
C VAL A 211 13.24 0.45 4.36
N ALA A 212 13.62 1.51 3.66
CA ALA A 212 13.22 1.72 2.28
C ALA A 212 14.02 0.83 1.30
N PRO A 213 13.40 0.34 0.22
CA PRO A 213 14.13 -0.11 -0.97
C PRO A 213 15.05 0.98 -1.55
N PRO A 214 16.21 0.63 -2.14
CA PRO A 214 16.71 -0.74 -2.35
C PRO A 214 17.45 -1.35 -1.15
N ALA A 215 17.78 -0.55 -0.11
CA ALA A 215 18.54 -1.04 1.04
C ALA A 215 17.84 -2.18 1.79
N LEU A 216 16.50 -2.18 1.80
CA LEU A 216 15.71 -3.30 2.30
C LEU A 216 16.01 -4.59 1.54
N TRP A 217 16.00 -4.54 0.20
CA TRP A 217 16.23 -5.70 -0.67
C TRP A 217 17.59 -6.35 -0.42
N ASP A 218 18.64 -5.55 -0.26
CA ASP A 218 19.99 -6.04 0.06
C ASP A 218 20.05 -6.75 1.42
N GLN A 219 19.16 -6.41 2.35
CA GLN A 219 19.07 -7.09 3.63
C GLN A 219 18.26 -8.39 3.53
N ILE A 220 17.14 -8.39 2.81
CA ILE A 220 16.29 -9.58 2.63
C ILE A 220 17.01 -10.65 1.82
N ALA A 221 17.68 -10.27 0.72
CA ALA A 221 18.37 -11.18 -0.19
C ALA A 221 19.46 -12.04 0.49
N ARG A 222 20.00 -11.56 1.62
CA ARG A 222 20.99 -12.28 2.41
C ARG A 222 20.40 -13.33 3.36
N ARG A 223 19.10 -13.30 3.64
CA ARG A 223 18.44 -14.27 4.55
C ARG A 223 18.06 -15.52 3.78
N ARG A 224 18.20 -16.68 4.40
CA ARG A 224 18.05 -17.97 3.70
C ARG A 224 16.63 -18.27 3.23
N VAL A 225 15.64 -17.83 4.00
CA VAL A 225 14.23 -18.15 3.74
C VAL A 225 13.39 -16.91 4.03
N TYR A 226 12.39 -16.66 3.18
CA TYR A 226 11.35 -15.68 3.45
C TYR A 226 10.12 -16.36 4.08
N LEU A 227 9.68 -15.85 5.23
CA LEU A 227 8.50 -16.34 5.94
C LEU A 227 7.31 -15.43 5.66
N HIS A 228 6.29 -15.98 4.99
CA HIS A 228 5.02 -15.31 4.77
C HIS A 228 3.93 -15.93 5.65
N THR A 229 3.54 -15.23 6.72
CA THR A 229 2.62 -15.73 7.75
C THR A 229 1.22 -15.12 7.70
N ALA A 230 0.93 -14.30 6.69
CA ALA A 230 -0.32 -13.57 6.61
C ALA A 230 -1.54 -14.53 6.57
N ARG A 231 -2.62 -14.14 7.27
CA ARG A 231 -3.87 -14.92 7.31
C ARG A 231 -5.01 -14.24 6.58
N TRP A 232 -5.27 -12.97 6.92
CA TRP A 232 -6.41 -12.21 6.40
C TRP A 232 -5.97 -10.86 5.87
N THR A 233 -5.19 -10.91 4.79
CA THR A 233 -4.70 -9.76 4.05
C THR A 233 -4.90 -9.99 2.56
N SER A 234 -4.78 -8.93 1.76
CA SER A 234 -4.48 -9.08 0.33
C SER A 234 -3.09 -9.71 0.14
N LEU A 235 -2.76 -10.08 -1.10
CA LEU A 235 -1.39 -10.42 -1.49
C LEU A 235 -0.48 -9.23 -1.19
N GLY A 236 0.44 -9.40 -0.24
CA GLY A 236 1.34 -8.32 0.16
C GLY A 236 2.42 -8.09 -0.89
N LEU A 237 2.65 -6.81 -1.26
CA LEU A 237 3.82 -6.39 -2.05
C LEU A 237 5.14 -6.95 -1.51
N SER A 238 5.23 -7.12 -0.19
CA SER A 238 6.41 -7.70 0.45
C SER A 238 6.69 -9.15 0.04
N LEU A 239 5.67 -9.97 -0.22
CA LEU A 239 5.88 -11.33 -0.74
C LEU A 239 6.39 -11.27 -2.19
N ILE A 240 5.81 -10.40 -3.02
CA ILE A 240 6.23 -10.22 -4.41
C ILE A 240 7.68 -9.73 -4.46
N GLU A 241 8.01 -8.70 -3.67
CA GLU A 241 9.37 -8.20 -3.52
C GLU A 241 10.33 -9.32 -3.13
N ALA A 242 10.01 -10.14 -2.12
CA ALA A 242 10.86 -11.25 -1.69
C ALA A 242 11.03 -12.35 -2.76
N MET A 243 10.03 -12.60 -3.60
CA MET A 243 10.09 -13.58 -4.69
C MET A 243 10.93 -13.12 -5.87
N LEU A 244 11.18 -11.81 -6.01
CA LEU A 244 11.97 -11.22 -7.09
C LEU A 244 13.47 -11.11 -6.78
N LEU A 245 13.89 -11.34 -5.52
CA LEU A 245 15.28 -11.21 -5.07
C LEU A 245 16.13 -12.43 -5.41
#